data_AF-A0A075HVZ9-F1
#
_entry.id   AF-A0A075HVZ9-F1
#
_cell.length_a   1.000
_cell.length_b   1.000
_cell.length_c   1.000
_cell.angle_alpha   90.00
_cell.angle_beta   90.00
_cell.angle_gamma   90.00
#
_symmetry.space_group_name_H-M   'P 1'
#
loop_
_entity.id
_entity.type
_entity.pdbx_description
1 polymer ?
#
loop_
_entity_poly.entity_id
_entity_poly.type
_entity_poly.pdbx_seq_one_letter_code
_entity_poly.pdbx_strand_id
1 'polypeptide(L)'
;MMTEREVIGKGTWIDKLAFELLEREKQIGRSIDLIRVESGLGASGIPHIGSLGDAVRAYGIKLALENFGYKSELIAYSDDLDGLRKIPEGLDVKEEDIGKRVSAIDDPLCDEHDSYGSHMSSLLLEGLDNLGIKYVHKTAHDTYKNGLLKEQIHRILVDNKNIGDKIEELTGQQKFQNVLPYFPVCKNCDRLYTTESFEYIADEKKIRYRCKDSEIGSNIIKGCGHEGESDITKDLGKLAWKVEFAARWQAFDIRFEAYGKDIMDSVKVNDWVSDEILKFPHPHHVKYEMFLDKGGKKISKSLGNVVTSEKWLNYGTPESILLLLYKRITGAREVGFDDIPALMNEYNELEDIYFGKTKIDNEAKLVKSKGLYEYVNLLNPPKNSQSHVNYRLLIELCKIFKDNRLERVVSKLIDYGTIKETNSYVEELIRCAGNYSDDFEETKIPSTKITIDSSCNVALKQLVKLLSENDKIEDLQNSIYNIAKENQVQPKDFFKLLYQIILSTERGPKIGPFIEDIGEKNVADAISRYI
;
A
#
# COMPACT_ATOMS: atom_id res chain seq x y z
N MET A 1 22.01 34.92 -8.07
CA MET A 1 22.31 33.98 -6.98
C MET A 1 21.26 32.89 -7.05
N MET A 2 21.63 31.71 -7.55
CA MET A 2 20.79 30.52 -7.37
C MET A 2 20.82 30.23 -5.87
N THR A 3 19.69 30.33 -5.19
CA THR A 3 19.55 29.85 -3.81
C THR A 3 20.00 28.39 -3.78
N GLU A 4 21.08 28.09 -3.05
CA GLU A 4 21.50 26.71 -2.78
C GLU A 4 20.28 25.94 -2.27
N ARG A 5 19.88 24.90 -3.01
CA ARG A 5 18.79 24.03 -2.57
C ARG A 5 19.37 23.10 -1.50
N GLU A 6 19.03 23.36 -0.25
CA GLU A 6 19.41 22.50 0.86
C GLU A 6 18.76 21.12 0.70
N VAL A 7 19.58 20.06 0.74
CA VAL A 7 19.13 18.67 0.70
C VAL A 7 18.91 18.20 2.13
N ILE A 8 17.69 17.79 2.45
CA ILE A 8 17.34 17.19 3.73
C ILE A 8 17.50 15.67 3.64
N GLY A 9 18.37 15.11 4.48
CA GLY A 9 18.60 13.65 4.55
C GLY A 9 18.99 13.06 3.20
N LYS A 10 18.22 12.06 2.75
CA LYS A 10 18.40 11.40 1.45
C LYS A 10 17.63 12.09 0.30
N GLY A 11 17.02 13.25 0.55
CA GLY A 11 16.36 14.07 -0.48
C GLY A 11 14.98 13.57 -0.93
N THR A 12 14.32 12.75 -0.12
CA THR A 12 12.95 12.26 -0.38
C THR A 12 11.90 13.04 0.43
N TRP A 13 10.61 12.78 0.17
CA TRP A 13 9.54 13.36 0.98
C TRP A 13 9.53 12.81 2.41
N ILE A 14 10.06 11.60 2.61
CA ILE A 14 10.16 10.93 3.90
C ILE A 14 11.12 11.70 4.81
N ASP A 15 12.29 12.06 4.28
CA ASP A 15 13.28 12.87 4.99
C ASP A 15 12.73 14.23 5.41
N LYS A 16 12.01 14.88 4.49
CA LYS A 16 11.40 16.18 4.75
C LYS A 16 10.39 16.12 5.90
N LEU A 17 9.49 15.14 5.91
CA LEU A 17 8.51 15.00 6.98
C LEU A 17 9.14 14.64 8.32
N ALA A 18 10.14 13.76 8.33
CA ALA A 18 10.87 13.43 9.55
C ALA A 18 11.61 14.65 10.12
N PHE A 19 12.17 15.50 9.24
CA PHE A 19 12.79 16.76 9.65
C PHE A 19 11.77 17.74 10.25
N GLU A 20 10.62 17.93 9.60
CA GLU A 20 9.53 18.78 10.12
C GLU A 20 9.02 18.29 11.48
N LEU A 21 8.88 16.98 11.65
CA LEU A 21 8.54 16.36 12.92
C LEU A 21 9.58 16.69 14.01
N LEU A 22 10.87 16.52 13.73
CA LEU A 22 11.94 16.80 14.69
C LEU A 22 11.95 18.28 15.10
N GLU A 23 11.82 19.20 14.15
CA GLU A 23 11.77 20.63 14.44
C GLU A 23 10.55 20.99 15.29
N ARG A 24 9.39 20.39 14.99
CA ARG A 24 8.18 20.54 15.80
C ARG A 24 8.39 20.05 17.23
N GLU A 25 8.93 18.85 17.43
CA GLU A 25 9.17 18.27 18.76
C GLU A 25 10.12 19.10 19.61
N LYS A 26 11.18 19.66 18.99
CA LYS A 26 12.10 20.60 19.66
C LYS A 26 11.40 21.90 20.07
N GLN A 27 10.58 22.47 19.20
CA GLN A 27 9.87 23.72 19.47
C GLN A 27 8.89 23.59 20.64
N ILE A 28 8.21 22.45 20.77
CA ILE A 28 7.29 22.17 21.88
C ILE A 28 7.99 21.61 23.13
N GLY A 29 9.32 21.46 23.10
CA GLY A 29 10.13 21.09 24.26
C GLY A 29 9.98 19.64 24.73
N ARG A 30 9.59 18.71 23.84
CA ARG A 30 9.48 17.28 24.19
C ARG A 30 10.81 16.56 24.04
N SER A 31 11.00 15.49 24.82
CA SER A 31 12.15 14.60 24.62
C SER A 31 12.05 13.94 23.24
N ILE A 32 13.21 13.87 22.58
CA ILE A 32 13.43 13.23 21.29
C ILE A 32 14.33 11.99 21.43
N ASP A 33 14.46 11.45 22.64
CA ASP A 33 15.28 10.25 22.92
C ASP A 33 14.71 8.99 22.27
N LEU A 34 13.37 8.93 22.16
CA LEU A 34 12.63 7.89 21.45
C LEU A 34 11.40 8.53 20.79
N ILE A 35 11.28 8.39 19.47
CA ILE A 35 10.16 8.94 18.70
C ILE A 35 9.35 7.77 18.16
N ARG A 36 8.12 7.60 18.65
CA ARG A 36 7.22 6.54 18.16
C ARG A 36 6.37 7.02 17.01
N VAL A 37 6.32 6.20 15.96
CA VAL A 37 5.42 6.37 14.83
C VAL A 37 4.38 5.26 14.89
N GLU A 38 3.19 5.50 14.37
CA GLU A 38 2.09 4.55 14.43
C GLU A 38 1.49 4.30 13.05
N SER A 39 0.91 3.10 12.90
CA SER A 39 -0.04 2.77 11.83
C SER A 39 -1.21 1.99 12.41
N GLY A 40 -2.43 2.31 11.96
CA GLY A 40 -3.66 1.65 12.39
C GLY A 40 -4.09 0.55 11.41
N LEU A 41 -4.44 -0.62 11.95
CA LEU A 41 -4.84 -1.80 11.19
C LEU A 41 -6.28 -2.17 11.51
N GLY A 42 -7.19 -1.96 10.56
CA GLY A 42 -8.58 -2.40 10.69
C GLY A 42 -8.72 -3.91 10.56
N ALA A 43 -8.94 -4.60 11.68
CA ALA A 43 -9.01 -6.07 11.76
C ALA A 43 -10.37 -6.67 11.34
N SER A 44 -11.30 -5.86 10.81
CA SER A 44 -12.66 -6.29 10.46
C SER A 44 -12.82 -6.80 9.01
N GLY A 45 -11.73 -7.14 8.33
CA GLY A 45 -11.77 -7.72 6.99
C GLY A 45 -10.42 -7.68 6.29
N ILE A 46 -10.32 -8.41 5.18
CA ILE A 46 -9.05 -8.73 4.51
C ILE A 46 -8.19 -7.47 4.27
N PRO A 47 -6.94 -7.45 4.77
CA PRO A 47 -6.03 -6.34 4.55
C PRO A 47 -5.59 -6.29 3.08
N HIS A 48 -5.51 -5.09 2.53
CA HIS A 48 -5.09 -4.85 1.15
C HIS A 48 -3.85 -3.97 1.11
N ILE A 49 -3.30 -3.75 -0.09
CA ILE A 49 -2.08 -2.95 -0.29
C ILE A 49 -2.17 -1.52 0.28
N GLY A 50 -3.38 -1.01 0.46
CA GLY A 50 -3.64 0.27 1.13
C GLY A 50 -3.38 0.22 2.64
N SER A 51 -3.83 -0.85 3.31
CA SER A 51 -3.57 -1.10 4.75
C SER A 51 -2.09 -1.31 5.00
N LEU A 52 -1.42 -2.13 4.18
CA LEU A 52 0.04 -2.29 4.19
C LEU A 52 0.75 -0.96 3.98
N GLY A 53 0.25 -0.15 3.05
CA GLY A 53 0.80 1.15 2.71
C GLY A 53 0.83 2.13 3.89
N ASP A 54 -0.08 2.01 4.86
CA ASP A 54 -0.06 2.87 6.05
C ASP A 54 1.15 2.55 6.94
N ALA A 55 1.30 1.28 7.30
CA ALA A 55 2.44 0.77 8.08
C ALA A 55 3.79 1.02 7.39
N VAL A 56 3.89 0.78 6.09
CA VAL A 56 5.13 1.04 5.32
C VAL A 56 5.50 2.53 5.33
N ARG A 57 4.53 3.44 5.18
CA ARG A 57 4.81 4.89 5.23
C ARG A 57 5.29 5.33 6.61
N ALA A 58 4.65 4.85 7.67
CA ALA A 58 5.10 5.09 9.04
C ALA A 58 6.52 4.53 9.25
N TYR A 59 6.81 3.33 8.76
CA TYR A 59 8.16 2.74 8.82
C TYR A 59 9.20 3.58 8.08
N GLY A 60 8.87 4.16 6.92
CA GLY A 60 9.73 5.10 6.22
C GLY A 60 10.15 6.28 7.10
N ILE A 61 9.19 6.88 7.83
CA ILE A 61 9.48 7.96 8.77
C ILE A 61 10.36 7.48 9.92
N LYS A 62 10.11 6.29 10.48
CA LYS A 62 11.00 5.68 11.49
C LYS A 62 12.44 5.58 10.96
N LEU A 63 12.63 5.05 9.76
CA LEU A 63 13.95 4.93 9.14
C LEU A 63 14.61 6.29 8.92
N ALA A 64 13.85 7.30 8.51
CA ALA A 64 14.37 8.66 8.33
C ALA A 64 14.83 9.29 9.65
N LEU A 65 14.08 9.09 10.73
CA LEU A 65 14.46 9.54 12.08
C LEU A 65 15.75 8.85 12.56
N GLU A 66 15.88 7.55 12.32
CA GLU A 66 17.12 6.80 12.61
C GLU A 66 18.30 7.26 11.76
N ASN A 67 18.07 7.56 10.48
CA ASN A 67 19.08 8.15 9.61
C ASN A 67 19.53 9.55 10.10
N PHE A 68 18.66 10.29 10.79
CA PHE A 68 19.03 11.53 11.47
C PHE A 68 19.68 11.32 12.85
N GLY A 69 19.87 10.09 13.29
CA GLY A 69 20.56 9.74 14.54
C GLY A 69 19.65 9.61 15.77
N TYR A 70 18.32 9.58 15.60
CA TYR A 70 17.36 9.45 16.69
C TYR A 70 16.84 8.02 16.79
N LYS A 71 16.48 7.55 17.99
CA LYS A 71 15.81 6.26 18.12
C LYS A 71 14.34 6.39 17.73
N SER A 72 13.84 5.45 16.95
CA SER A 72 12.44 5.42 16.57
C SER A 72 11.88 4.00 16.59
N GLU A 73 10.59 3.88 16.90
CA GLU A 73 9.86 2.62 16.98
C GLU A 73 8.53 2.76 16.25
N LEU A 74 8.20 1.78 15.41
CA LEU A 74 6.90 1.68 14.75
C LEU A 74 5.96 0.84 15.63
N ILE A 75 4.83 1.43 16.03
CA ILE A 75 3.70 0.71 16.62
C ILE A 75 2.73 0.32 15.50
N ALA A 76 2.56 -0.98 15.26
CA ALA A 76 1.52 -1.51 14.40
C ALA A 76 0.32 -1.89 15.27
N TYR A 77 -0.76 -1.11 15.20
CA TYR A 77 -1.90 -1.23 16.11
C TYR A 77 -3.10 -1.88 15.41
N SER A 78 -3.53 -3.06 15.88
CA SER A 78 -4.72 -3.76 15.38
C SER A 78 -5.99 -3.32 16.12
N ASP A 79 -6.95 -2.76 15.39
CA ASP A 79 -8.30 -2.41 15.88
C ASP A 79 -9.23 -3.64 15.92
N ASP A 80 -8.86 -4.66 16.69
CA ASP A 80 -9.58 -5.94 16.81
C ASP A 80 -10.80 -5.92 17.75
N LEU A 81 -11.03 -4.81 18.46
CA LEU A 81 -12.29 -4.59 19.20
C LEU A 81 -13.41 -4.04 18.33
N ASP A 82 -13.14 -3.68 17.08
CA ASP A 82 -14.18 -3.20 16.19
C ASP A 82 -15.27 -4.25 15.93
N GLY A 83 -16.51 -3.79 15.83
CA GLY A 83 -17.62 -4.67 15.46
C GLY A 83 -17.53 -5.14 14.00
N LEU A 84 -17.87 -6.39 13.73
CA LEU A 84 -18.00 -6.89 12.36
C LEU A 84 -19.18 -6.19 11.65
N ARG A 85 -18.89 -5.41 10.59
CA ARG A 85 -19.92 -4.61 9.88
C ARG A 85 -20.58 -5.36 8.73
N LYS A 86 -19.83 -6.26 8.11
CA LYS A 86 -20.24 -7.13 7.00
C LYS A 86 -19.33 -8.34 6.99
N ILE A 87 -19.82 -9.46 6.49
CA ILE A 87 -19.02 -10.67 6.26
C ILE A 87 -18.34 -10.51 4.89
N PRO A 88 -16.99 -10.54 4.81
CA PRO A 88 -16.30 -10.62 3.52
C PRO A 88 -16.66 -11.91 2.78
N GLU A 89 -16.71 -11.83 1.46
CA GLU A 89 -16.97 -12.99 0.60
C GLU A 89 -15.89 -14.07 0.79
N GLY A 90 -16.30 -15.34 0.83
CA GLY A 90 -15.41 -16.48 0.96
C GLY A 90 -14.96 -16.82 2.39
N LEU A 91 -15.47 -16.11 3.40
CA LEU A 91 -15.20 -16.42 4.81
C LEU A 91 -16.39 -17.16 5.45
N ASP A 92 -16.10 -18.19 6.26
CA ASP A 92 -17.12 -18.91 7.03
C ASP A 92 -17.39 -18.18 8.36
N VAL A 93 -18.31 -17.20 8.32
CA VAL A 93 -18.72 -16.42 9.48
C VAL A 93 -20.24 -16.40 9.60
N LYS A 94 -20.76 -16.54 10.81
CA LYS A 94 -22.21 -16.58 11.06
C LYS A 94 -22.78 -15.15 10.97
N GLU A 95 -23.92 -15.00 10.30
CA GLU A 95 -24.67 -13.72 10.24
C GLU A 95 -25.00 -13.14 11.63
N GLU A 96 -25.16 -14.01 12.64
CA GLU A 96 -25.42 -13.63 14.02
C GLU A 96 -24.27 -12.84 14.67
N ASP A 97 -23.04 -13.01 14.16
CA ASP A 97 -21.83 -12.35 14.64
C ASP A 97 -21.67 -10.93 14.13
N ILE A 98 -22.53 -10.48 13.20
CA ILE A 98 -22.59 -9.09 12.78
C ILE A 98 -22.86 -8.19 14.00
N GLY A 99 -22.03 -7.16 14.13
CA GLY A 99 -22.03 -6.18 15.21
C GLY A 99 -21.26 -6.63 16.46
N LYS A 100 -20.84 -7.90 16.58
CA LYS A 100 -19.94 -8.37 17.65
C LYS A 100 -18.50 -7.95 17.36
N ARG A 101 -17.70 -7.82 18.42
CA ARG A 101 -16.26 -7.49 18.32
C ARG A 101 -15.53 -8.59 17.56
N VAL A 102 -14.68 -8.25 16.62
CA VAL A 102 -13.97 -9.25 15.82
C VAL A 102 -12.96 -10.08 16.62
N SER A 103 -12.48 -9.58 17.77
CA SER A 103 -11.71 -10.34 18.74
C SER A 103 -12.50 -11.42 19.49
N ALA A 104 -13.82 -11.50 19.30
CA ALA A 104 -14.73 -12.43 19.97
C ALA A 104 -15.49 -13.34 18.99
N ILE A 105 -15.07 -13.34 17.72
CA ILE A 105 -15.61 -14.20 16.66
C ILE A 105 -14.54 -15.24 16.35
N ASP A 106 -14.95 -16.49 16.11
CA ASP A 106 -14.05 -17.60 15.77
C ASP A 106 -13.22 -17.31 14.49
N ASP A 107 -12.06 -17.96 14.34
CA ASP A 107 -11.24 -17.85 13.12
C ASP A 107 -12.04 -18.35 11.90
N PRO A 108 -12.18 -17.53 10.84
CA PRO A 108 -13.05 -17.85 9.71
C PRO A 108 -12.47 -18.84 8.69
N LEU A 109 -11.19 -19.25 8.79
CA LEU A 109 -10.49 -19.96 7.72
C LEU A 109 -9.72 -21.19 8.15
N CYS A 110 -8.91 -21.11 9.21
CA CYS A 110 -7.94 -22.16 9.50
C CYS A 110 -7.97 -22.72 10.93
N ASP A 111 -8.77 -22.14 11.85
CA ASP A 111 -8.76 -22.47 13.27
C ASP A 111 -7.37 -22.38 13.94
N GLU A 112 -6.41 -21.64 13.34
CA GLU A 112 -5.05 -21.48 13.86
C GLU A 112 -4.86 -20.23 14.72
N HIS A 113 -5.77 -19.25 14.59
CA HIS A 113 -5.72 -18.00 15.35
C HIS A 113 -6.82 -17.95 16.43
N ASP A 114 -6.57 -17.17 17.48
CA ASP A 114 -7.51 -17.04 18.61
C ASP A 114 -8.88 -16.42 18.24
N SER A 115 -8.97 -15.71 17.11
CA SER A 115 -10.21 -15.06 16.65
C SER A 115 -10.11 -14.59 15.20
N TYR A 116 -11.25 -14.25 14.60
CA TYR A 116 -11.34 -13.51 13.35
C TYR A 116 -10.43 -12.29 13.32
N GLY A 117 -10.45 -11.46 14.38
CA GLY A 117 -9.64 -10.25 14.45
C GLY A 117 -8.13 -10.54 14.46
N SER A 118 -7.74 -11.63 15.13
CA SER A 118 -6.35 -12.11 15.15
C SER A 118 -5.93 -12.60 13.77
N HIS A 119 -6.76 -13.41 13.11
CA HIS A 119 -6.53 -13.89 11.75
C HIS A 119 -6.38 -12.74 10.74
N MET A 120 -7.29 -11.77 10.74
CA MET A 120 -7.18 -10.63 9.81
C MET A 120 -5.95 -9.77 10.07
N SER A 121 -5.51 -9.69 11.34
CA SER A 121 -4.29 -8.98 11.70
C SER A 121 -3.05 -9.74 11.21
N SER A 122 -2.99 -11.06 11.39
CA SER A 122 -1.83 -11.88 11.00
C SER A 122 -1.52 -11.76 9.51
N LEU A 123 -2.53 -11.77 8.64
CA LEU A 123 -2.36 -11.57 7.19
C LEU A 123 -1.61 -10.26 6.85
N LEU A 124 -1.86 -9.19 7.61
CA LEU A 124 -1.15 -7.92 7.40
C LEU A 124 0.25 -7.97 8.00
N LEU A 125 0.40 -8.55 9.19
CA LEU A 125 1.68 -8.68 9.88
C LEU A 125 2.67 -9.54 9.09
N GLU A 126 2.23 -10.68 8.55
CA GLU A 126 3.01 -11.51 7.62
C GLU A 126 3.41 -10.73 6.37
N GLY A 127 2.49 -9.91 5.85
CA GLY A 127 2.81 -8.95 4.78
C GLY A 127 3.97 -8.04 5.18
N LEU A 128 3.92 -7.42 6.36
CA LEU A 128 5.00 -6.56 6.86
C LEU A 128 6.32 -7.32 7.05
N ASP A 129 6.26 -8.54 7.58
CA ASP A 129 7.44 -9.39 7.80
C ASP A 129 8.11 -9.80 6.48
N ASN A 130 7.32 -10.17 5.48
CA ASN A 130 7.81 -10.46 4.12
C ASN A 130 8.44 -9.24 3.45
N LEU A 131 8.03 -8.03 3.82
CA LEU A 131 8.65 -6.78 3.38
C LEU A 131 9.86 -6.35 4.24
N GLY A 132 10.20 -7.10 5.29
CA GLY A 132 11.29 -6.78 6.21
C GLY A 132 11.00 -5.61 7.16
N ILE A 133 9.73 -5.20 7.30
CA ILE A 133 9.29 -4.10 8.15
C ILE A 133 9.39 -4.53 9.62
N LYS A 134 10.01 -3.70 10.46
CA LYS A 134 10.14 -3.95 11.90
C LYS A 134 9.17 -3.09 12.69
N TYR A 135 8.37 -3.73 13.53
CA TYR A 135 7.31 -3.11 14.30
C TYR A 135 7.17 -3.75 15.68
N VAL A 136 6.51 -3.03 16.59
CA VAL A 136 5.95 -3.56 17.82
C VAL A 136 4.45 -3.66 17.62
N HIS A 137 3.92 -4.89 17.65
CA HIS A 137 2.49 -5.12 17.51
C HIS A 137 1.75 -4.82 18.82
N LYS A 138 0.59 -4.17 18.69
CA LYS A 138 -0.36 -3.90 19.76
C LYS A 138 -1.77 -4.19 19.25
N THR A 139 -2.64 -4.68 20.11
CA THR A 139 -4.06 -4.92 19.79
C THR A 139 -4.94 -4.01 20.63
N ALA A 140 -6.11 -3.65 20.11
CA ALA A 140 -7.12 -2.94 20.89
C ALA A 140 -7.62 -3.83 22.03
N HIS A 141 -7.81 -5.13 21.80
CA HIS A 141 -8.24 -6.07 22.82
C HIS A 141 -7.35 -6.00 24.07
N ASP A 142 -6.03 -6.15 23.92
CA ASP A 142 -5.10 -6.10 25.05
C ASP A 142 -4.98 -4.68 25.63
N THR A 143 -5.08 -3.66 24.79
CA THR A 143 -4.98 -2.26 25.22
C THR A 143 -6.11 -1.88 26.19
N TYR A 144 -7.34 -2.27 25.86
CA TYR A 144 -8.50 -2.02 26.74
C TYR A 144 -8.54 -2.99 27.93
N LYS A 145 -8.27 -4.28 27.71
CA LYS A 145 -8.22 -5.31 28.77
C LYS A 145 -7.22 -5.00 29.88
N ASN A 146 -6.05 -4.48 29.51
CA ASN A 146 -5.04 -4.07 30.48
C ASN A 146 -5.27 -2.66 31.06
N GLY A 147 -6.38 -2.00 30.69
CA GLY A 147 -6.77 -0.69 31.23
C GLY A 147 -5.83 0.45 30.85
N LEU A 148 -5.08 0.33 29.75
CA LEU A 148 -4.07 1.32 29.34
C LEU A 148 -4.69 2.69 28.98
N LEU A 149 -5.95 2.69 28.55
CA LEU A 149 -6.69 3.90 28.16
C LEU A 149 -7.62 4.43 29.25
N LYS A 150 -7.64 3.84 30.46
CA LYS A 150 -8.67 4.13 31.48
C LYS A 150 -8.75 5.62 31.85
N GLU A 151 -7.61 6.30 31.93
CA GLU A 151 -7.54 7.72 32.34
C GLU A 151 -7.94 8.63 31.18
N GLN A 152 -7.57 8.26 29.95
CA GLN A 152 -7.96 8.95 28.73
C GLN A 152 -9.47 8.85 28.51
N ILE A 153 -10.03 7.64 28.63
CA ILE A 153 -11.47 7.39 28.53
C ILE A 153 -12.22 8.23 29.57
N HIS A 154 -11.76 8.22 30.83
CA HIS A 154 -12.36 9.02 31.88
C HIS A 154 -12.40 10.51 31.53
N ARG A 155 -11.27 11.11 31.14
CA ARG A 155 -11.19 12.54 30.77
C ARG A 155 -12.07 12.89 29.58
N ILE A 156 -12.09 12.05 28.55
CA ILE A 156 -12.95 12.21 27.37
C ILE A 156 -14.43 12.18 27.78
N LEU A 157 -14.83 11.24 28.64
CA LEU A 157 -16.23 11.11 29.06
C LEU A 157 -16.67 12.20 30.03
N VAL A 158 -15.77 12.72 30.89
CA VAL A 158 -16.07 13.88 31.73
C VAL A 158 -16.36 15.12 30.87
N ASP A 159 -15.60 15.32 29.80
CA ASP A 159 -15.72 16.49 28.92
C ASP A 159 -16.55 16.23 27.64
N ASN A 160 -17.45 15.23 27.69
CA ASN A 160 -18.21 14.75 26.54
C ASN A 160 -19.02 15.85 25.83
N LYS A 161 -19.53 16.84 26.58
CA LYS A 161 -20.36 17.92 26.03
C LYS A 161 -19.55 18.84 25.12
N ASN A 162 -18.40 19.32 25.60
CA ASN A 162 -17.51 20.17 24.79
C ASN A 162 -16.99 19.41 23.56
N ILE A 163 -16.73 18.10 23.71
CA ILE A 163 -16.36 17.22 22.59
C ILE A 163 -17.50 17.12 21.57
N GLY A 164 -18.74 16.92 22.03
CA GLY A 164 -19.93 16.89 21.16
C GLY A 164 -20.10 18.19 20.37
N ASP A 165 -20.01 19.33 21.06
CA ASP A 165 -20.05 20.67 20.45
C ASP A 165 -18.96 20.84 19.39
N LYS A 166 -17.74 20.40 19.69
CA LYS A 166 -16.63 20.53 18.75
C LYS A 166 -16.74 19.57 17.55
N ILE A 167 -17.25 18.35 17.76
CA ILE A 167 -17.51 17.42 16.65
C ILE A 167 -18.56 18.01 15.70
N GLU A 168 -19.63 18.60 16.25
CA GLU A 168 -20.64 19.29 15.44
C GLU A 168 -20.03 20.48 14.68
N GLU A 169 -19.22 21.31 15.35
CA GLU A 169 -18.55 22.45 14.70
C GLU A 169 -17.63 22.01 13.55
N LEU A 170 -16.81 20.98 13.77
CA LEU A 170 -15.79 20.55 12.80
C LEU A 170 -16.34 19.69 11.66
N THR A 171 -17.39 18.89 11.92
CA THR A 171 -17.86 17.87 10.96
C THR A 171 -19.37 17.93 10.68
N GLY A 172 -20.13 18.80 11.35
CA GLY A 172 -21.59 18.87 11.26
C GLY A 172 -22.33 17.69 11.90
N GLN A 173 -21.62 16.79 12.60
CA GLN A 173 -22.23 15.58 13.14
C GLN A 173 -22.85 15.83 14.52
N GLN A 174 -24.18 15.83 14.59
CA GLN A 174 -24.92 16.10 15.83
C GLN A 174 -25.10 14.87 16.73
N LYS A 175 -24.71 13.67 16.29
CA LYS A 175 -24.88 12.42 17.06
C LYS A 175 -24.30 12.54 18.47
N PHE A 176 -23.12 13.13 18.60
CA PHE A 176 -22.41 13.21 19.87
C PHE A 176 -22.90 14.31 20.82
N GLN A 177 -23.94 15.06 20.44
CA GLN A 177 -24.65 15.98 21.34
C GLN A 177 -25.44 15.24 22.42
N ASN A 178 -25.99 14.07 22.07
CA ASN A 178 -26.86 13.27 22.94
C ASN A 178 -26.31 11.88 23.23
N VAL A 179 -25.25 11.47 22.50
CA VAL A 179 -24.63 10.15 22.61
C VAL A 179 -23.19 10.32 23.03
N LEU A 180 -22.80 9.64 24.09
CA LEU A 180 -21.41 9.67 24.57
C LEU A 180 -20.49 8.89 23.61
N PRO A 181 -19.24 9.34 23.39
CA PRO A 181 -18.32 8.74 22.41
C PRO A 181 -17.66 7.45 22.91
N TYR A 182 -18.46 6.54 23.47
CA TYR A 182 -18.04 5.22 23.95
C TYR A 182 -19.13 4.21 23.62
N PHE A 183 -18.73 3.07 23.07
CA PHE A 183 -19.59 1.95 22.69
C PHE A 183 -19.37 0.79 23.67
N PRO A 184 -20.29 0.57 24.62
CA PRO A 184 -20.30 -0.63 25.44
C PRO A 184 -20.48 -1.91 24.63
N VAL A 185 -19.96 -3.01 25.16
CA VAL A 185 -20.34 -4.34 24.73
C VAL A 185 -21.68 -4.67 25.40
N CYS A 186 -22.71 -4.97 24.61
CA CYS A 186 -24.01 -5.32 25.16
C CYS A 186 -23.93 -6.63 25.95
N LYS A 187 -24.26 -6.61 27.25
CA LYS A 187 -24.18 -7.79 28.13
C LYS A 187 -25.11 -8.95 27.71
N ASN A 188 -26.11 -8.67 26.88
CA ASN A 188 -27.11 -9.66 26.47
C ASN A 188 -26.85 -10.25 25.07
N CYS A 189 -26.19 -9.52 24.16
CA CYS A 189 -25.99 -9.97 22.78
C CYS A 189 -24.58 -9.76 22.22
N ASP A 190 -23.64 -9.27 23.05
CA ASP A 190 -22.23 -9.02 22.74
C ASP A 190 -21.94 -8.05 21.58
N ARG A 191 -22.98 -7.41 21.03
CA ARG A 191 -22.84 -6.40 19.99
C ARG A 191 -22.31 -5.09 20.56
N LEU A 192 -21.42 -4.46 19.80
CA LEU A 192 -20.78 -3.18 20.13
C LEU A 192 -21.52 -2.00 19.50
N TYR A 193 -21.76 -2.05 18.18
CA TYR A 193 -22.27 -0.90 17.43
C TYR A 193 -23.79 -0.67 17.51
N THR A 194 -24.51 -1.54 18.22
CA THR A 194 -25.93 -1.35 18.56
C THR A 194 -26.11 -0.63 19.89
N THR A 195 -25.04 -0.40 20.65
CA THR A 195 -25.13 0.28 21.94
C THR A 195 -25.06 1.80 21.76
N GLU A 196 -25.99 2.48 22.42
CA GLU A 196 -26.01 3.94 22.53
C GLU A 196 -25.81 4.31 24.00
N SER A 197 -24.69 4.96 24.30
CA SER A 197 -24.36 5.48 25.61
C SER A 197 -25.01 6.84 25.83
N PHE A 198 -25.72 7.02 26.94
CA PHE A 198 -26.51 8.23 27.20
C PHE A 198 -26.17 8.94 28.52
N GLU A 199 -25.46 8.28 29.44
CA GLU A 199 -25.08 8.88 30.73
C GLU A 199 -23.75 8.32 31.22
N TYR A 200 -22.88 9.18 31.72
CA TYR A 200 -21.62 8.81 32.36
C TYR A 200 -21.65 9.17 33.84
N ILE A 201 -21.47 8.16 34.70
CA ILE A 201 -21.42 8.29 36.16
C ILE A 201 -19.94 8.35 36.55
N ALA A 202 -19.40 9.56 36.61
CA ALA A 202 -17.95 9.78 36.74
C ALA A 202 -17.35 9.14 38.01
N ASP A 203 -18.04 9.26 39.15
CA ASP A 203 -17.58 8.74 40.44
C ASP A 203 -17.47 7.21 40.48
N GLU A 204 -18.30 6.52 39.69
CA GLU A 204 -18.28 5.06 39.56
C GLU A 204 -17.45 4.57 38.37
N LYS A 205 -16.99 5.48 37.50
CA LYS A 205 -16.40 5.16 36.19
C LYS A 205 -17.29 4.21 35.37
N LYS A 206 -18.60 4.44 35.39
CA LYS A 206 -19.58 3.64 34.65
C LYS A 206 -20.36 4.46 33.63
N ILE A 207 -20.78 3.79 32.57
CA ILE A 207 -21.61 4.37 31.51
C ILE A 207 -22.91 3.58 31.39
N ARG A 208 -24.04 4.28 31.26
CA ARG A 208 -25.34 3.67 30.96
C ARG A 208 -25.59 3.67 29.46
N TYR A 209 -26.09 2.56 28.96
CA TYR A 209 -26.37 2.39 27.53
C TYR A 209 -27.67 1.63 27.27
N ARG A 210 -28.18 1.78 26.05
CA ARG A 210 -29.28 0.98 25.49
C ARG A 210 -28.82 0.30 24.22
N CYS A 211 -29.16 -0.97 24.05
CA CYS A 211 -28.92 -1.72 22.82
C CYS A 211 -30.12 -1.54 21.88
N LYS A 212 -29.96 -0.74 20.83
CA LYS A 212 -31.00 -0.42 19.85
C LYS A 212 -30.54 -0.65 18.42
N ASP A 213 -31.49 -0.60 17.49
CA ASP A 213 -31.20 -0.70 16.06
C ASP A 213 -30.21 0.38 15.64
N SER A 214 -29.23 -0.02 14.83
CA SER A 214 -28.13 0.83 14.40
C SER A 214 -27.94 0.69 12.90
N GLU A 215 -27.79 1.83 12.22
CA GLU A 215 -27.52 1.88 10.79
C GLU A 215 -26.01 1.98 10.56
N ILE A 216 -25.47 1.02 9.79
CA ILE A 216 -24.06 0.98 9.41
C ILE A 216 -23.99 0.84 7.89
N GLY A 217 -23.60 1.91 7.21
CA GLY A 217 -23.64 1.97 5.75
C GLY A 217 -25.08 1.84 5.26
N SER A 218 -25.37 0.83 4.42
CA SER A 218 -26.71 0.52 3.94
C SER A 218 -27.45 -0.52 4.78
N ASN A 219 -26.82 -1.03 5.85
CA ASN A 219 -27.33 -2.17 6.61
C ASN A 219 -27.88 -1.72 7.98
N ILE A 220 -28.98 -2.32 8.40
CA ILE A 220 -29.54 -2.13 9.74
C ILE A 220 -29.17 -3.36 10.59
N ILE A 221 -28.41 -3.13 11.66
CA ILE A 221 -28.12 -4.16 12.66
C ILE A 221 -29.15 -4.03 13.77
N LYS A 222 -29.89 -5.11 14.05
CA LYS A 222 -30.92 -5.12 15.09
C LYS A 222 -30.31 -5.09 16.49
N GLY A 223 -30.80 -4.18 17.32
CA GLY A 223 -30.53 -4.18 18.76
C GLY A 223 -31.39 -5.21 19.48
N CYS A 224 -31.00 -5.60 20.70
CA CYS A 224 -31.79 -6.53 21.52
C CYS A 224 -32.70 -5.84 22.55
N GLY A 225 -32.72 -4.50 22.60
CA GLY A 225 -33.52 -3.71 23.54
C GLY A 225 -32.99 -3.66 24.98
N HIS A 226 -31.86 -4.33 25.27
CA HIS A 226 -31.29 -4.37 26.62
C HIS A 226 -30.75 -3.00 27.04
N GLU A 227 -31.03 -2.59 28.29
CA GLU A 227 -30.37 -1.46 28.94
C GLU A 227 -29.44 -1.96 30.03
N GLY A 228 -28.26 -1.34 30.16
CA GLY A 228 -27.28 -1.79 31.12
C GLY A 228 -26.20 -0.76 31.44
N GLU A 229 -25.30 -1.15 32.34
CA GLU A 229 -24.13 -0.39 32.75
C GLU A 229 -22.84 -1.09 32.30
N SER A 230 -21.88 -0.31 31.81
CA SER A 230 -20.53 -0.76 31.47
C SER A 230 -19.49 0.03 32.28
N ASP A 231 -18.49 -0.69 32.80
CA ASP A 231 -17.40 -0.14 33.60
C ASP A 231 -16.21 0.13 32.67
N ILE A 232 -15.81 1.40 32.56
CA ILE A 232 -14.76 1.82 31.60
C ILE A 232 -13.36 1.40 32.03
N THR A 233 -13.19 0.86 33.25
CA THR A 233 -11.92 0.34 33.74
C THR A 233 -11.68 -1.11 33.32
N LYS A 234 -12.66 -1.72 32.63
CA LYS A 234 -12.65 -3.08 32.11
C LYS A 234 -12.79 -3.07 30.59
N ASP A 235 -12.61 -4.22 29.94
CA ASP A 235 -12.78 -4.45 28.50
C ASP A 235 -14.26 -4.57 28.06
N LEU A 236 -15.15 -3.80 28.69
CA LEU A 236 -16.60 -3.85 28.48
C LEU A 236 -17.09 -2.82 27.47
N GLY A 237 -16.20 -2.28 26.64
CA GLY A 237 -16.51 -1.32 25.60
C GLY A 237 -15.26 -0.72 24.95
N LYS A 238 -15.48 0.23 24.05
CA LYS A 238 -14.44 0.90 23.27
C LYS A 238 -14.85 2.35 22.96
N LEU A 239 -13.88 3.27 22.91
CA LEU A 239 -14.13 4.65 22.46
C LEU A 239 -14.55 4.69 20.99
N ALA A 240 -15.33 5.69 20.61
CA ALA A 240 -15.57 5.95 19.20
C ALA A 240 -14.27 6.43 18.52
N TRP A 241 -14.05 6.02 17.26
CA TRP A 241 -12.89 6.45 16.47
C TRP A 241 -12.68 7.98 16.39
N LYS A 242 -13.74 8.77 16.62
CA LYS A 242 -13.66 10.24 16.69
C LYS A 242 -12.81 10.77 17.85
N VAL A 243 -12.59 9.96 18.88
CA VAL A 243 -11.85 10.36 20.10
C VAL A 243 -10.82 9.31 20.54
N GLU A 244 -10.87 8.10 20.00
CA GLU A 244 -9.98 7.01 20.37
C GLU A 244 -8.53 7.25 19.97
N PHE A 245 -8.27 7.81 18.78
CA PHE A 245 -6.89 8.02 18.34
C PHE A 245 -6.16 8.95 19.31
N ALA A 246 -6.81 10.01 19.78
CA ALA A 246 -6.25 10.90 20.80
C ALA A 246 -5.86 10.15 22.08
N ALA A 247 -6.72 9.25 22.57
CA ALA A 247 -6.43 8.44 23.75
C ALA A 247 -5.20 7.55 23.54
N ARG A 248 -5.13 6.93 22.37
CA ARG A 248 -4.06 6.03 21.96
C ARG A 248 -2.73 6.76 21.76
N TRP A 249 -2.74 7.93 21.11
CA TRP A 249 -1.58 8.78 20.93
C TRP A 249 -0.94 9.18 22.25
N GLN A 250 -1.75 9.57 23.23
CA GLN A 250 -1.25 9.88 24.56
C GLN A 250 -0.72 8.63 25.28
N ALA A 251 -1.44 7.52 25.22
CA ALA A 251 -1.08 6.30 25.96
C ALA A 251 0.22 5.66 25.45
N PHE A 252 0.46 5.67 24.14
CA PHE A 252 1.66 5.11 23.52
C PHE A 252 2.73 6.14 23.20
N ASP A 253 2.48 7.41 23.47
CA ASP A 253 3.41 8.49 23.19
C ASP A 253 3.73 8.62 21.68
N ILE A 254 2.69 8.57 20.84
CA ILE A 254 2.82 8.63 19.37
C ILE A 254 3.16 10.05 18.92
N ARG A 255 4.07 10.14 17.95
CA ARG A 255 4.65 11.38 17.41
C ARG A 255 4.37 11.59 15.96
N PHE A 256 4.10 10.52 15.22
CA PHE A 256 3.70 10.57 13.84
C PHE A 256 2.69 9.48 13.53
N GLU A 257 1.66 9.83 12.77
CA GLU A 257 0.75 8.86 12.18
C GLU A 257 0.32 9.37 10.79
N ALA A 258 0.47 8.53 9.77
CA ALA A 258 -0.07 8.84 8.46
C ALA A 258 -1.58 8.56 8.46
N TYR A 259 -2.35 9.24 7.61
CA TYR A 259 -3.78 8.97 7.52
C TYR A 259 -4.32 9.06 6.10
N GLY A 260 -5.30 8.20 5.84
CA GLY A 260 -6.06 8.19 4.60
C GLY A 260 -7.01 9.37 4.52
N LYS A 261 -7.18 9.94 3.33
CA LYS A 261 -8.13 11.03 3.07
C LYS A 261 -9.57 10.76 3.56
N ASP A 262 -9.98 9.50 3.61
CA ASP A 262 -11.33 9.08 4.04
C ASP A 262 -11.59 9.24 5.54
N ILE A 263 -10.54 9.33 6.36
CA ILE A 263 -10.66 9.53 7.82
C ILE A 263 -10.22 10.93 8.28
N MET A 264 -9.98 11.85 7.35
CA MET A 264 -9.47 13.20 7.64
C MET A 264 -10.30 13.96 8.69
N ASP A 265 -11.63 13.87 8.63
CA ASP A 265 -12.49 14.54 9.60
C ASP A 265 -12.47 13.86 10.97
N SER A 266 -12.10 12.59 11.06
CA SER A 266 -11.87 11.93 12.35
C SER A 266 -10.52 12.34 12.93
N VAL A 267 -9.47 12.46 12.11
CA VAL A 267 -8.16 12.93 12.57
C VAL A 267 -8.24 14.35 13.12
N LYS A 268 -8.88 15.29 12.42
CA LYS A 268 -9.07 16.67 12.92
C LYS A 268 -9.73 16.76 14.30
N VAL A 269 -10.73 15.92 14.55
CA VAL A 269 -11.40 15.86 15.86
C VAL A 269 -10.43 15.31 16.90
N ASN A 270 -9.72 14.22 16.58
CA ASN A 270 -8.75 13.63 17.50
C ASN A 270 -7.57 14.58 17.80
N ASP A 271 -7.10 15.38 16.84
CA ASP A 271 -6.07 16.39 17.06
C ASP A 271 -6.51 17.36 18.16
N TRP A 272 -7.74 17.88 18.01
CA TRP A 272 -8.32 18.77 19.00
C TRP A 272 -8.55 18.10 20.36
N VAL A 273 -9.06 16.85 20.38
CA VAL A 273 -9.25 16.10 21.64
C VAL A 273 -7.91 15.86 22.34
N SER A 274 -6.87 15.52 21.58
CA SER A 274 -5.52 15.31 22.10
C SER A 274 -4.98 16.58 22.74
N ASP A 275 -5.00 17.69 22.02
CA ASP A 275 -4.46 18.97 22.46
C ASP A 275 -5.27 19.59 23.60
N GLU A 276 -6.61 19.62 23.47
CA GLU A 276 -7.47 20.38 24.37
C GLU A 276 -8.03 19.58 25.53
N ILE A 277 -8.36 18.30 25.32
CA ILE A 277 -8.97 17.48 26.38
C ILE A 277 -7.88 16.70 27.11
N LEU A 278 -6.99 16.04 26.37
CA LEU A 278 -5.95 15.19 26.93
C LEU A 278 -4.66 15.96 27.27
N LYS A 279 -4.52 17.21 26.80
CA LYS A 279 -3.33 18.05 27.01
C LYS A 279 -2.04 17.36 26.56
N PHE A 280 -2.13 16.69 25.42
CA PHE A 280 -1.04 15.99 24.77
C PHE A 280 -0.93 16.50 23.33
N PRO A 281 0.22 17.06 22.90
CA PRO A 281 0.39 17.50 21.53
C PRO A 281 0.13 16.34 20.56
N HIS A 282 -0.84 16.51 19.66
CA HIS A 282 -1.18 15.50 18.65
C HIS A 282 0.04 15.12 17.78
N PRO A 283 0.04 13.97 17.09
CA PRO A 283 1.13 13.59 16.21
C PRO A 283 1.34 14.55 15.02
N HIS A 284 2.55 14.59 14.45
CA HIS A 284 2.72 15.15 13.11
C HIS A 284 2.10 14.20 12.08
N HIS A 285 1.45 14.72 11.05
CA HIS A 285 0.70 13.88 10.13
C HIS A 285 1.12 14.06 8.68
N VAL A 286 0.83 13.03 7.89
CA VAL A 286 0.76 13.14 6.44
C VAL A 286 -0.52 12.51 5.92
N LYS A 287 -1.20 13.24 5.05
CA LYS A 287 -2.37 12.74 4.33
C LYS A 287 -1.95 12.03 3.06
N TYR A 288 -2.34 10.77 2.90
CA TYR A 288 -2.22 10.06 1.63
C TYR A 288 -3.57 9.90 0.92
N GLU A 289 -3.52 9.80 -0.40
CA GLU A 289 -4.69 9.53 -1.24
C GLU A 289 -4.97 8.02 -1.33
N MET A 290 -6.21 7.67 -1.68
CA MET A 290 -6.65 6.28 -1.82
C MET A 290 -6.10 5.64 -3.10
N PHE A 291 -5.86 4.33 -3.06
CA PHE A 291 -5.71 3.54 -4.27
C PHE A 291 -7.07 3.23 -4.89
N LEU A 292 -7.13 3.40 -6.19
CA LEU A 292 -8.31 3.14 -7.01
C LEU A 292 -8.12 1.84 -7.79
N ASP A 293 -9.23 1.17 -8.08
CA ASP A 293 -9.27 0.14 -9.11
C ASP A 293 -9.29 0.78 -10.51
N LYS A 294 -9.19 -0.05 -11.55
CA LYS A 294 -9.22 0.39 -12.95
C LYS A 294 -10.54 1.02 -13.42
N GLY A 295 -11.60 0.90 -12.62
CA GLY A 295 -12.87 1.59 -12.84
C GLY A 295 -12.91 2.99 -12.21
N GLY A 296 -11.80 3.44 -11.62
CA GLY A 296 -11.73 4.67 -10.83
C GLY A 296 -12.47 4.59 -9.49
N LYS A 297 -12.93 3.40 -9.07
CA LYS A 297 -13.58 3.20 -7.78
C LYS A 297 -12.53 2.88 -6.74
N LYS A 298 -12.82 3.15 -5.46
CA LYS A 298 -11.94 2.77 -4.35
C LYS A 298 -11.76 1.24 -4.35
N ILE A 299 -10.51 0.76 -4.26
CA ILE A 299 -10.26 -0.66 -4.01
C ILE A 299 -10.99 -1.02 -2.71
N SER A 300 -12.00 -1.89 -2.83
CA SER A 300 -12.88 -2.24 -1.73
C SER A 300 -12.76 -3.72 -1.39
N LYS A 301 -12.94 -4.05 -0.11
CA LYS A 301 -12.77 -5.39 0.48
C LYS A 301 -13.84 -6.42 0.03
N SER A 302 -14.48 -6.27 -1.14
CA SER A 302 -15.65 -7.11 -1.48
C SER A 302 -15.82 -7.51 -2.95
N LEU A 303 -14.74 -7.64 -3.71
CA LEU A 303 -14.72 -8.34 -5.00
C LEU A 303 -13.32 -8.92 -5.18
N GLY A 304 -13.17 -10.09 -5.82
CA GLY A 304 -11.91 -10.83 -6.07
C GLY A 304 -10.76 -10.10 -6.81
N ASN A 305 -10.80 -8.77 -6.86
CA ASN A 305 -9.77 -7.84 -7.34
C ASN A 305 -9.02 -7.13 -6.20
N VAL A 306 -9.08 -7.63 -4.95
CA VAL A 306 -8.29 -7.06 -3.85
C VAL A 306 -6.80 -7.29 -4.12
N VAL A 307 -6.04 -6.21 -4.27
CA VAL A 307 -4.58 -6.26 -4.36
C VAL A 307 -4.01 -6.45 -2.95
N THR A 308 -3.62 -7.67 -2.61
CA THR A 308 -2.94 -8.01 -1.34
C THR A 308 -1.42 -8.08 -1.54
N SER A 309 -0.64 -7.90 -0.47
CA SER A 309 0.82 -8.07 -0.52
C SER A 309 1.22 -9.49 -0.86
N GLU A 310 0.57 -10.48 -0.27
CA GLU A 310 0.83 -11.90 -0.52
C GLU A 310 0.69 -12.23 -2.02
N LYS A 311 -0.43 -11.84 -2.63
CA LYS A 311 -0.65 -12.08 -4.06
C LYS A 311 0.32 -11.26 -4.93
N TRP A 312 0.71 -10.06 -4.50
CA TRP A 312 1.72 -9.28 -5.21
C TRP A 312 3.09 -9.99 -5.21
N LEU A 313 3.49 -10.58 -4.08
CA LEU A 313 4.77 -11.29 -3.93
C LEU A 313 4.84 -12.61 -4.72
N ASN A 314 3.71 -13.12 -5.21
CA ASN A 314 3.72 -14.21 -6.19
C ASN A 314 4.22 -13.76 -7.58
N TYR A 315 4.17 -12.45 -7.85
CA TYR A 315 4.39 -11.87 -9.17
C TYR A 315 5.51 -10.83 -9.23
N GLY A 316 6.01 -10.36 -8.10
CA GLY A 316 7.01 -9.29 -8.02
C GLY A 316 7.70 -9.29 -6.66
N THR A 317 8.67 -8.39 -6.46
CA THR A 317 9.50 -8.41 -5.25
C THR A 317 9.03 -7.45 -4.16
N PRO A 318 9.49 -7.61 -2.91
CA PRO A 318 9.25 -6.64 -1.84
C PRO A 318 9.63 -5.20 -2.24
N GLU A 319 10.74 -5.03 -2.95
CA GLU A 319 11.23 -3.72 -3.41
C GLU A 319 10.23 -3.05 -4.36
N SER A 320 9.51 -3.81 -5.19
CA SER A 320 8.49 -3.24 -6.07
C SER A 320 7.31 -2.65 -5.30
N ILE A 321 6.92 -3.26 -4.16
CA ILE A 321 5.89 -2.74 -3.26
C ILE A 321 6.41 -1.51 -2.50
N LEU A 322 7.61 -1.58 -1.95
CA LEU A 322 8.23 -0.47 -1.23
C LEU A 322 8.42 0.73 -2.17
N LEU A 323 8.84 0.50 -3.41
CA LEU A 323 8.97 1.52 -4.44
C LEU A 323 7.63 2.16 -4.77
N LEU A 324 6.58 1.35 -4.97
CA LEU A 324 5.22 1.83 -5.15
C LEU A 324 4.84 2.80 -4.02
N LEU A 325 5.12 2.46 -2.77
CA LEU A 325 4.69 3.21 -1.59
C LEU A 325 5.57 4.43 -1.26
N TYR A 326 6.88 4.36 -1.51
CA TYR A 326 7.83 5.44 -1.20
C TYR A 326 8.06 6.42 -2.34
N LYS A 327 7.83 6.06 -3.60
CA LYS A 327 8.08 7.00 -4.72
C LYS A 327 7.19 8.24 -4.65
N ARG A 328 5.99 8.12 -4.05
CA ARG A 328 4.98 9.19 -4.01
C ARG A 328 3.96 8.95 -2.90
N ILE A 329 3.64 9.99 -2.14
CA ILE A 329 2.60 9.96 -1.10
C ILE A 329 1.29 10.69 -1.48
N THR A 330 1.36 11.71 -2.32
CA THR A 330 0.20 12.52 -2.72
C THR A 330 -0.36 12.09 -4.07
N GLY A 331 -1.65 12.32 -4.30
CA GLY A 331 -2.34 12.07 -5.57
C GLY A 331 -2.89 10.66 -5.69
N ALA A 332 -4.20 10.58 -5.96
CA ALA A 332 -4.87 9.32 -6.20
C ALA A 332 -4.26 8.62 -7.42
N ARG A 333 -4.17 7.30 -7.35
CA ARG A 333 -3.68 6.48 -8.45
C ARG A 333 -4.44 5.16 -8.49
N GLU A 334 -4.63 4.69 -9.71
CA GLU A 334 -5.00 3.29 -9.93
C GLU A 334 -3.80 2.43 -9.56
N VAL A 335 -4.06 1.31 -8.90
CA VAL A 335 -3.04 0.30 -8.58
C VAL A 335 -3.59 -1.08 -8.90
N GLY A 336 -2.83 -1.85 -9.67
CA GLY A 336 -3.13 -3.23 -10.02
C GLY A 336 -1.86 -4.06 -10.19
N PHE A 337 -2.04 -5.36 -10.42
CA PHE A 337 -0.91 -6.27 -10.68
C PHE A 337 -0.17 -5.92 -11.99
N ASP A 338 -0.78 -5.18 -12.91
CA ASP A 338 -0.16 -4.68 -14.14
C ASP A 338 0.86 -3.55 -13.93
N ASP A 339 0.90 -2.96 -12.73
CA ASP A 339 1.96 -2.01 -12.36
C ASP A 339 3.28 -2.73 -12.03
N ILE A 340 3.24 -4.02 -11.65
CA ILE A 340 4.41 -4.78 -11.20
C ILE A 340 5.56 -4.71 -12.20
N PRO A 341 5.37 -5.00 -13.51
CA PRO A 341 6.49 -5.01 -14.43
C PRO A 341 7.16 -3.65 -14.59
N ALA A 342 6.39 -2.56 -14.49
CA ALA A 342 6.95 -1.21 -14.54
C ALA A 342 7.75 -0.89 -13.28
N LEU A 343 7.25 -1.26 -12.10
CA LEU A 343 7.93 -1.05 -10.83
C LEU A 343 9.22 -1.88 -10.70
N MET A 344 9.20 -3.12 -11.16
CA MET A 344 10.38 -3.99 -11.23
C MET A 344 11.49 -3.38 -12.11
N ASN A 345 11.12 -2.84 -13.27
CA ASN A 345 12.07 -2.17 -14.16
C ASN A 345 12.57 -0.84 -13.59
N GLU A 346 11.69 -0.03 -12.98
CA GLU A 346 12.08 1.23 -12.33
C GLU A 346 13.04 0.98 -11.16
N TYR A 347 12.88 -0.13 -10.43
CA TYR A 347 13.84 -0.54 -9.41
C TYR A 347 15.24 -0.77 -9.99
N ASN A 348 15.36 -1.49 -11.11
CA ASN A 348 16.64 -1.66 -11.82
C ASN A 348 17.23 -0.30 -12.26
N GLU A 349 16.40 0.63 -12.75
CA GLU A 349 16.85 1.97 -13.14
C GLU A 349 17.40 2.75 -11.94
N LEU A 350 16.73 2.66 -10.78
CA LEU A 350 17.19 3.29 -9.54
C LEU A 350 18.51 2.68 -9.06
N GLU A 351 18.67 1.36 -9.17
CA GLU A 351 19.92 0.66 -8.86
C GLU A 351 21.06 1.13 -9.77
N ASP A 352 20.81 1.23 -11.09
CA ASP A 352 21.80 1.74 -12.05
C ASP A 352 22.23 3.19 -11.75
N ILE A 353 21.30 4.04 -11.32
CA ILE A 353 21.61 5.41 -10.88
C ILE A 353 22.41 5.39 -9.56
N TYR A 354 22.05 4.51 -8.61
CA TYR A 354 22.70 4.40 -7.32
C TYR A 354 24.18 4.00 -7.46
N PHE A 355 24.46 2.95 -8.25
CA PHE A 355 25.81 2.47 -8.54
C PHE A 355 26.54 3.27 -9.63
N GLY A 356 25.94 4.32 -10.18
CA GLY A 356 26.58 5.22 -11.14
C GLY A 356 26.76 4.64 -12.56
N LYS A 357 26.05 3.56 -12.88
CA LYS A 357 25.95 3.01 -14.24
C LYS A 357 25.17 3.95 -15.17
N THR A 358 24.17 4.65 -14.63
CA THR A 358 23.40 5.69 -15.33
C THR A 358 23.75 7.08 -14.79
N LYS A 359 24.16 7.99 -15.67
CA LYS A 359 24.45 9.39 -15.31
C LYS A 359 23.18 10.23 -15.31
N ILE A 360 22.98 11.02 -14.26
CA ILE A 360 21.90 11.99 -14.13
C ILE A 360 22.51 13.37 -13.93
N ASP A 361 22.35 14.27 -14.90
CA ASP A 361 22.95 15.61 -14.86
C ASP A 361 22.29 16.54 -13.82
N ASN A 362 21.01 16.32 -13.54
CA ASN A 362 20.28 17.09 -12.54
C ASN A 362 20.58 16.57 -11.13
N GLU A 363 21.37 17.31 -10.36
CA GLU A 363 21.81 16.93 -9.01
C GLU A 363 20.64 16.63 -8.06
N ALA A 364 19.58 17.46 -8.07
CA ALA A 364 18.41 17.24 -7.21
C ALA A 364 17.68 15.93 -7.56
N LYS A 365 17.58 15.60 -8.86
CA LYS A 365 17.03 14.32 -9.31
C LYS A 365 17.94 13.16 -8.91
N LEU A 366 19.25 13.30 -9.05
CA LEU A 366 20.23 12.28 -8.67
C LEU A 366 20.13 11.94 -7.18
N VAL A 367 20.15 12.96 -6.31
CA VAL A 367 20.01 12.79 -4.86
C VAL A 367 18.70 12.08 -4.53
N LYS A 368 17.57 12.58 -5.05
CA LYS A 368 16.25 11.98 -4.81
C LYS A 368 16.17 10.53 -5.28
N SER A 369 16.72 10.21 -6.45
CA SER A 369 16.73 8.84 -6.98
C SER A 369 17.57 7.90 -6.13
N LYS A 370 18.76 8.34 -5.70
CA LYS A 370 19.60 7.57 -4.77
C LYS A 370 18.93 7.34 -3.43
N GLY A 371 18.36 8.40 -2.85
CA GLY A 371 17.63 8.27 -1.58
C GLY A 371 16.41 7.37 -1.67
N LEU A 372 15.65 7.45 -2.76
CA LEU A 372 14.53 6.54 -3.00
C LEU A 372 14.99 5.08 -3.07
N TYR A 373 16.08 4.80 -3.79
CA TYR A 373 16.67 3.46 -3.83
C TYR A 373 17.08 2.97 -2.43
N GLU A 374 17.71 3.82 -1.63
CA GLU A 374 18.07 3.49 -0.25
C GLU A 374 16.84 3.16 0.60
N TYR A 375 15.77 3.98 0.57
CA TYR A 375 14.54 3.69 1.34
C TYR A 375 13.83 2.43 0.87
N VAL A 376 13.79 2.17 -0.44
CA VAL A 376 13.23 0.93 -1.00
C VAL A 376 14.00 -0.30 -0.53
N ASN A 377 15.30 -0.15 -0.22
CA ASN A 377 16.13 -1.17 0.41
C ASN A 377 16.20 -1.03 1.94
N LEU A 378 15.24 -0.35 2.56
CA LEU A 378 15.16 -0.14 4.01
C LEU A 378 16.45 0.46 4.63
N LEU A 379 17.09 1.37 3.89
CA LEU A 379 18.40 1.97 4.19
C LEU A 379 19.56 0.98 4.29
N ASN A 380 19.41 -0.23 3.78
CA ASN A 380 20.44 -1.26 3.69
C ASN A 380 20.58 -1.80 2.25
N PRO A 381 20.96 -0.95 1.29
CA PRO A 381 21.12 -1.37 -0.10
C PRO A 381 22.19 -2.45 -0.26
N PRO A 382 22.07 -3.34 -1.26
CA PRO A 382 23.10 -4.31 -1.61
C PRO A 382 24.47 -3.66 -1.81
N LYS A 383 25.54 -4.41 -1.51
CA LYS A 383 26.92 -3.92 -1.70
C LYS A 383 27.35 -3.87 -3.16
N ASN A 384 26.78 -4.76 -3.97
CA ASN A 384 27.09 -4.89 -5.39
C ASN A 384 25.79 -4.83 -6.17
N SER A 385 25.87 -4.27 -7.37
CA SER A 385 24.73 -4.22 -8.27
C SER A 385 24.36 -5.62 -8.79
N GLN A 386 23.07 -5.90 -8.87
CA GLN A 386 22.55 -7.14 -9.43
C GLN A 386 22.60 -7.18 -10.96
N SER A 387 22.37 -8.37 -11.53
CA SER A 387 22.12 -8.53 -12.96
C SER A 387 20.73 -8.00 -13.29
N HIS A 388 20.65 -6.94 -14.11
CA HIS A 388 19.37 -6.35 -14.49
C HIS A 388 18.80 -7.08 -15.71
N VAL A 389 17.64 -7.71 -15.53
CA VAL A 389 16.85 -8.27 -16.63
C VAL A 389 15.56 -7.46 -16.73
N ASN A 390 15.17 -7.08 -17.95
CA ASN A 390 13.88 -6.42 -18.15
C ASN A 390 12.75 -7.40 -17.78
N TYR A 391 11.89 -7.00 -16.84
CA TYR A 391 10.88 -7.89 -16.29
C TYR A 391 9.80 -8.29 -17.31
N ARG A 392 9.50 -7.41 -18.28
CA ARG A 392 8.57 -7.73 -19.37
C ARG A 392 9.16 -8.76 -20.33
N LEU A 393 10.47 -8.70 -20.59
CA LEU A 393 11.15 -9.75 -21.35
C LEU A 393 11.01 -11.11 -20.66
N LEU A 394 11.17 -11.17 -19.33
CA LEU A 394 10.96 -12.40 -18.57
C LEU A 394 9.54 -12.92 -18.71
N ILE A 395 8.53 -12.05 -18.60
CA ILE A 395 7.12 -12.43 -18.74
C ILE A 395 6.86 -13.02 -20.13
N GLU A 396 7.32 -12.38 -21.20
CA GLU A 396 7.15 -12.88 -22.56
C GLU A 396 7.85 -14.24 -22.76
N LEU A 397 9.09 -14.40 -22.28
CA LEU A 397 9.80 -15.68 -22.36
C LEU A 397 9.11 -16.78 -21.56
N CYS A 398 8.57 -16.47 -20.36
CA CYS A 398 7.84 -17.44 -19.55
C CYS A 398 6.48 -17.83 -20.16
N LYS A 399 5.85 -16.91 -20.89
CA LYS A 399 4.64 -17.16 -21.65
C LYS A 399 4.87 -18.14 -22.80
N ILE A 400 6.02 -18.02 -23.49
CA ILE A 400 6.41 -18.91 -24.58
C ILE A 400 6.86 -20.28 -24.04
N PHE A 401 7.64 -20.29 -22.96
CA PHE A 401 8.22 -21.51 -22.39
C PHE A 401 7.47 -21.93 -21.12
N LYS A 402 6.44 -22.78 -21.28
CA LYS A 402 5.72 -23.38 -20.15
C LYS A 402 6.45 -24.62 -19.59
N ASP A 403 6.99 -25.48 -20.46
CA ASP A 403 7.75 -26.67 -20.06
C ASP A 403 9.25 -26.37 -19.90
N ASN A 404 9.89 -26.94 -18.87
CA ASN A 404 11.29 -26.68 -18.51
C ASN A 404 11.62 -25.18 -18.49
N ARG A 405 10.65 -24.37 -18.00
CA ARG A 405 10.64 -22.90 -18.09
C ARG A 405 11.96 -22.28 -17.67
N LEU A 406 12.47 -22.65 -16.49
CA LEU A 406 13.68 -22.06 -15.94
C LEU A 406 14.88 -22.21 -16.89
N GLU A 407 15.18 -23.45 -17.30
CA GLU A 407 16.31 -23.77 -18.17
C GLU A 407 16.21 -23.06 -19.52
N ARG A 408 15.02 -23.07 -20.14
CA ARG A 408 14.80 -22.48 -21.47
C ARG A 408 14.85 -20.96 -21.44
N VAL A 409 14.26 -20.33 -20.42
CA VAL A 409 14.33 -18.87 -20.24
C VAL A 409 15.78 -18.45 -19.99
N VAL A 410 16.52 -19.14 -19.11
CA VAL A 410 17.94 -18.86 -18.86
C VAL A 410 18.76 -18.98 -20.16
N SER A 411 18.56 -20.05 -20.93
CA SER A 411 19.24 -20.23 -22.23
C SER A 411 19.01 -19.03 -23.14
N LYS A 412 17.76 -18.58 -23.29
CA LYS A 412 17.43 -17.43 -24.14
C LYS A 412 18.01 -16.12 -23.61
N LEU A 413 18.02 -15.90 -22.30
CA LEU A 413 18.63 -14.71 -21.72
C LEU A 413 20.14 -14.65 -21.98
N ILE A 414 20.83 -15.80 -21.98
CA ILE A 414 22.24 -15.92 -22.34
C ILE A 414 22.44 -15.70 -23.85
N ASP A 415 21.62 -16.33 -24.70
CA ASP A 415 21.67 -16.17 -26.16
C ASP A 415 21.48 -14.70 -26.58
N TYR A 416 20.62 -13.97 -25.86
CA TYR A 416 20.38 -12.54 -26.05
C TYR A 416 21.49 -11.64 -25.46
N GLY A 417 22.40 -12.21 -24.68
CA GLY A 417 23.44 -11.46 -23.96
C GLY A 417 22.90 -10.58 -22.83
N THR A 418 21.68 -10.85 -22.36
CA THR A 418 21.05 -10.12 -21.25
C THR A 418 21.72 -10.46 -19.92
N ILE A 419 22.14 -11.72 -19.77
CA ILE A 419 22.94 -12.20 -18.64
C ILE A 419 24.12 -13.03 -19.17
N LYS A 420 25.16 -13.17 -18.34
CA LYS A 420 26.29 -14.08 -18.63
C LYS A 420 26.06 -15.47 -18.05
N GLU A 421 25.52 -15.51 -16.84
CA GLU A 421 25.21 -16.72 -16.08
C GLU A 421 23.97 -16.46 -15.22
N THR A 422 23.27 -17.53 -14.83
CA THR A 422 22.14 -17.45 -13.92
C THR A 422 22.61 -17.35 -12.47
N ASN A 423 21.77 -16.82 -11.60
CA ASN A 423 21.95 -16.82 -10.15
C ASN A 423 20.58 -16.91 -9.47
N SER A 424 20.58 -17.12 -8.15
CA SER A 424 19.34 -17.30 -7.38
C SER A 424 18.36 -16.13 -7.51
N TYR A 425 18.87 -14.90 -7.72
CA TYR A 425 18.02 -13.73 -7.92
C TYR A 425 17.29 -13.79 -9.27
N VAL A 426 18.00 -14.11 -10.36
CA VAL A 426 17.40 -14.26 -11.69
C VAL A 426 16.42 -15.44 -11.72
N GLU A 427 16.74 -16.55 -11.05
CA GLU A 427 15.83 -17.71 -10.92
C GLU A 427 14.51 -17.31 -10.26
N GLU A 428 14.58 -16.51 -9.19
CA GLU A 428 13.40 -15.99 -8.49
C GLU A 428 12.58 -15.02 -9.35
N LEU A 429 13.25 -14.16 -10.13
CA LEU A 429 12.56 -13.30 -11.10
C LEU A 429 11.84 -14.12 -12.18
N ILE A 430 12.43 -15.22 -12.66
CA ILE A 430 11.80 -16.13 -13.62
C ILE A 430 10.59 -16.82 -12.99
N ARG A 431 10.68 -17.23 -11.72
CA ARG A 431 9.54 -17.80 -10.98
C ARG A 431 8.38 -16.80 -10.92
N CYS A 432 8.66 -15.57 -10.48
CA CYS A 432 7.66 -14.52 -10.37
C CYS A 432 7.04 -14.18 -11.74
N ALA A 433 7.86 -14.04 -12.78
CA ALA A 433 7.40 -13.76 -14.14
C ALA A 433 6.60 -14.92 -14.73
N GLY A 434 6.96 -16.17 -14.39
CA GLY A 434 6.22 -17.38 -14.72
C GLY A 434 4.81 -17.36 -14.16
N ASN A 435 4.69 -17.19 -12.84
CA ASN A 435 3.40 -17.07 -12.16
C ASN A 435 2.55 -15.94 -12.76
N TYR A 436 3.17 -14.79 -13.02
CA TYR A 436 2.49 -13.67 -13.66
C TYR A 436 1.99 -14.03 -15.07
N SER A 437 2.82 -14.68 -15.88
CA SER A 437 2.45 -15.07 -17.25
C SER A 437 1.32 -16.10 -17.30
N ASP A 438 1.25 -16.99 -16.30
CA ASP A 438 0.22 -18.03 -16.23
C ASP A 438 -1.13 -17.45 -15.75
N ASP A 439 -1.11 -16.55 -14.78
CA ASP A 439 -2.33 -15.95 -14.22
C ASP A 439 -2.88 -14.80 -15.07
N PHE A 440 -2.06 -14.17 -15.91
CA PHE A 440 -2.42 -13.03 -16.76
C PHE A 440 -2.16 -13.29 -18.25
N GLU A 441 -2.89 -14.26 -18.84
CA GLU A 441 -2.76 -14.65 -20.25
C GLU A 441 -2.89 -13.47 -21.24
N GLU A 442 -3.81 -12.55 -20.95
CA GLU A 442 -3.89 -11.22 -21.59
C GLU A 442 -3.16 -10.17 -20.75
N THR A 443 -1.82 -10.19 -20.77
CA THR A 443 -1.07 -9.05 -20.26
C THR A 443 -1.35 -7.86 -21.18
N LYS A 444 -2.26 -6.97 -20.77
CA LYS A 444 -2.41 -5.67 -21.43
C LYS A 444 -1.11 -4.91 -21.17
N ILE A 445 -0.25 -4.84 -22.19
CA ILE A 445 0.86 -3.89 -22.19
C ILE A 445 0.21 -2.52 -22.00
N PRO A 446 0.50 -1.79 -20.92
CA PRO A 446 -0.08 -0.47 -20.72
C PRO A 446 0.19 0.34 -21.98
N SER A 447 -0.87 0.93 -22.55
CA SER A 447 -0.72 1.88 -23.64
C SER A 447 -0.02 3.11 -23.07
N THR A 448 1.31 3.03 -22.99
CA THR A 448 2.12 4.21 -22.87
C THR A 448 1.66 5.13 -23.99
N LYS A 449 1.38 6.41 -23.70
CA LYS A 449 1.04 7.36 -24.76
C LYS A 449 2.29 7.57 -25.62
N ILE A 450 2.51 6.64 -26.52
CA ILE A 450 3.57 6.68 -27.50
C ILE A 450 3.10 7.66 -28.56
N THR A 451 3.86 8.73 -28.76
CA THR A 451 3.59 9.65 -29.85
C THR A 451 4.11 9.00 -31.12
N ILE A 452 3.20 8.53 -31.96
CA ILE A 452 3.53 7.93 -33.25
C ILE A 452 3.27 8.99 -34.31
N ASP A 453 4.33 9.48 -34.95
CA ASP A 453 4.20 10.38 -36.09
C ASP A 453 3.63 9.64 -37.31
N SER A 454 3.23 10.41 -38.34
CA SER A 454 2.62 9.85 -39.54
C SER A 454 3.52 8.86 -40.27
N SER A 455 4.83 9.10 -40.33
CA SER A 455 5.79 8.20 -41.01
C SER A 455 5.98 6.89 -40.27
N CYS A 456 6.08 6.95 -38.93
CA CYS A 456 6.13 5.78 -38.06
C CYS A 456 4.83 4.97 -38.14
N ASN A 457 3.66 5.62 -38.22
CA ASN A 457 2.37 4.91 -38.35
C ASN A 457 2.30 4.10 -39.66
N VAL A 458 2.78 4.65 -40.78
CA VAL A 458 2.84 3.91 -42.06
C VAL A 458 3.85 2.76 -41.98
N ALA A 459 5.03 2.98 -41.41
CA ALA A 459 6.03 1.93 -41.20
C ALA A 459 5.50 0.78 -40.32
N LEU A 460 4.78 1.10 -39.23
CA LEU A 460 4.14 0.10 -38.37
C LEU A 460 3.05 -0.67 -39.11
N LYS A 461 2.23 -0.02 -39.93
CA LYS A 461 1.21 -0.69 -40.77
C LYS A 461 1.84 -1.68 -41.76
N GLN A 462 2.96 -1.31 -42.38
CA GLN A 462 3.70 -2.20 -43.26
C GLN A 462 4.28 -3.40 -42.49
N LEU A 463 4.84 -3.18 -41.31
CA LEU A 463 5.35 -4.26 -40.47
C LEU A 463 4.23 -5.20 -39.99
N VAL A 464 3.08 -4.66 -39.57
CA VAL A 464 1.90 -5.48 -39.21
C VAL A 464 1.48 -6.35 -40.37
N LYS A 465 1.44 -5.80 -41.59
CA LYS A 465 1.10 -6.58 -42.79
C LYS A 465 2.10 -7.72 -43.00
N LEU A 466 3.40 -7.42 -42.97
CA LEU A 466 4.47 -8.41 -43.13
C LEU A 466 4.37 -9.54 -42.09
N LEU A 467 4.16 -9.20 -40.82
CA LEU A 467 4.06 -10.16 -39.71
C LEU A 467 2.74 -10.95 -39.68
N SER A 468 1.72 -10.48 -40.40
CA SER A 468 0.42 -11.15 -40.50
C SER A 468 0.36 -12.14 -41.67
N GLU A 469 1.25 -12.00 -42.65
CA GLU A 469 1.40 -12.92 -43.77
C GLU A 469 2.03 -14.24 -43.26
N ASN A 470 1.53 -15.41 -43.68
CA ASN A 470 2.08 -16.71 -43.28
C ASN A 470 3.35 -17.08 -44.09
N ASP A 471 4.00 -16.11 -44.71
CA ASP A 471 5.16 -16.34 -45.55
C ASP A 471 6.43 -16.40 -44.69
N LYS A 472 7.36 -17.28 -45.07
CA LYS A 472 8.63 -17.40 -44.35
C LYS A 472 9.47 -16.13 -44.55
N ILE A 473 9.72 -15.39 -43.48
CA ILE A 473 10.61 -14.23 -43.49
C ILE A 473 12.05 -14.74 -43.32
N GLU A 474 12.92 -14.54 -44.31
CA GLU A 474 14.32 -15.01 -44.24
C GLU A 474 15.19 -14.23 -43.25
N ASP A 475 15.01 -12.91 -43.18
CA ASP A 475 15.73 -12.05 -42.23
C ASP A 475 14.80 -10.92 -41.74
N LEU A 476 14.04 -11.20 -40.68
CA LEU A 476 13.10 -10.25 -40.12
C LEU A 476 13.80 -8.97 -39.61
N GLN A 477 15.03 -9.09 -39.11
CA GLN A 477 15.80 -7.93 -38.66
C GLN A 477 16.05 -6.95 -39.81
N ASN A 478 16.49 -7.47 -40.96
CA ASN A 478 16.76 -6.64 -42.13
C ASN A 478 15.47 -6.09 -42.74
N SER A 479 14.38 -6.86 -42.74
CA SER A 479 13.06 -6.38 -43.19
C SER A 479 12.57 -5.19 -42.36
N ILE A 480 12.66 -5.25 -41.03
CA ILE A 480 12.30 -4.13 -40.14
C ILE A 480 13.16 -2.89 -40.43
N TYR A 481 14.45 -3.09 -40.68
CA TYR A 481 15.38 -2.02 -41.03
C TYR A 481 15.02 -1.35 -42.36
N ASN A 482 14.64 -2.13 -43.37
CA ASN A 482 14.24 -1.63 -44.69
C ASN A 482 12.91 -0.87 -44.62
N ILE A 483 11.92 -1.40 -43.89
CA ILE A 483 10.64 -0.72 -43.64
C ILE A 483 10.87 0.66 -43.02
N ALA A 484 11.75 0.78 -42.02
CA ALA A 484 12.08 2.07 -41.43
C ALA A 484 12.63 3.07 -42.48
N LYS A 485 13.60 2.62 -43.30
CA LYS A 485 14.23 3.43 -44.34
C LYS A 485 13.26 3.89 -45.42
N GLU A 486 12.41 2.98 -45.91
CA GLU A 486 11.41 3.27 -46.96
C GLU A 486 10.44 4.38 -46.53
N ASN A 487 10.12 4.44 -45.24
CA ASN A 487 9.23 5.46 -44.66
C ASN A 487 9.98 6.68 -44.13
N GLN A 488 11.27 6.83 -44.43
CA GLN A 488 12.13 7.93 -43.98
C GLN A 488 12.21 8.05 -42.44
N VAL A 489 11.99 6.94 -41.73
CA VAL A 489 12.17 6.85 -40.28
C VAL A 489 13.60 6.38 -40.01
N GLN A 490 14.29 7.05 -39.08
CA GLN A 490 15.61 6.57 -38.64
C GLN A 490 15.47 5.17 -38.03
N PRO A 491 16.20 4.15 -38.51
CA PRO A 491 16.02 2.78 -38.01
C PRO A 491 16.16 2.67 -36.50
N LYS A 492 17.09 3.42 -35.91
CA LYS A 492 17.27 3.50 -34.45
C LYS A 492 15.98 3.91 -33.72
N ASP A 493 15.28 4.91 -34.24
CA ASP A 493 14.05 5.42 -33.63
C ASP A 493 12.89 4.45 -33.85
N PHE A 494 12.85 3.77 -35.01
CA PHE A 494 11.88 2.71 -35.27
C PHE A 494 12.07 1.49 -34.36
N PHE A 495 13.32 1.02 -34.16
CA PHE A 495 13.60 -0.06 -33.21
C PHE A 495 13.23 0.35 -31.78
N LYS A 496 13.56 1.58 -31.38
CA LYS A 496 13.17 2.13 -30.08
C LYS A 496 11.65 2.11 -29.91
N LEU A 497 10.89 2.52 -30.92
CA LEU A 497 9.43 2.48 -30.94
C LEU A 497 8.89 1.06 -30.75
N LEU A 498 9.46 0.08 -31.45
CA LEU A 498 9.06 -1.32 -31.31
C LEU A 498 9.35 -1.89 -29.91
N TYR A 499 10.51 -1.58 -29.32
CA TYR A 499 10.78 -1.96 -27.92
C TYR A 499 9.82 -1.28 -26.93
N GLN A 500 9.38 -0.05 -27.20
CA GLN A 500 8.38 0.62 -26.36
C GLN A 500 7.02 -0.09 -26.46
N ILE A 501 6.64 -0.58 -27.65
CA ILE A 501 5.40 -1.33 -27.86
C ILE A 501 5.45 -2.70 -27.19
N ILE A 502 6.54 -3.45 -27.36
CA ILE A 502 6.62 -4.87 -26.94
C ILE A 502 7.08 -5.00 -25.48
N LEU A 503 8.08 -4.21 -25.07
CA LEU A 503 8.77 -4.34 -23.78
C LEU A 503 8.65 -3.11 -22.89
N SER A 504 7.91 -2.07 -23.31
CA SER A 504 7.79 -0.78 -22.61
C SER A 504 9.14 -0.19 -22.18
N THR A 505 10.16 -0.35 -23.02
CA THR A 505 11.52 0.18 -22.80
C THR A 505 12.09 0.71 -24.11
N GLU A 506 13.21 1.40 -24.08
CA GLU A 506 13.81 1.99 -25.28
C GLU A 506 14.75 1.03 -26.04
N ARG A 507 15.16 -0.08 -25.40
CA ARG A 507 16.17 -1.01 -25.91
C ARG A 507 15.88 -2.43 -25.45
N GLY A 508 16.32 -3.42 -26.21
CA GLY A 508 16.11 -4.83 -25.89
C GLY A 508 17.03 -5.75 -26.69
N PRO A 509 16.80 -7.08 -26.64
CA PRO A 509 17.51 -8.05 -27.47
C PRO A 509 17.25 -7.79 -28.95
N LYS A 510 18.08 -8.33 -29.84
CA LYS A 510 17.93 -8.16 -31.29
C LYS A 510 16.49 -8.47 -31.72
N ILE A 511 15.79 -7.46 -32.25
CA ILE A 511 14.34 -7.50 -32.31
C ILE A 511 13.78 -8.55 -33.27
N GLY A 512 14.46 -8.82 -34.39
CA GLY A 512 13.99 -9.82 -35.38
C GLY A 512 13.85 -11.21 -34.74
N PRO A 513 14.96 -11.81 -34.25
CA PRO A 513 14.91 -13.08 -33.53
C PRO A 513 13.97 -13.06 -32.32
N PHE A 514 13.84 -11.92 -31.64
CA PHE A 514 12.93 -11.81 -30.52
C PHE A 514 11.45 -11.85 -30.94
N ILE A 515 11.09 -11.22 -32.05
CA ILE A 515 9.74 -11.31 -32.63
C ILE A 515 9.45 -12.74 -33.10
N GLU A 516 10.43 -13.42 -33.70
CA GLU A 516 10.32 -14.82 -34.10
C GLU A 516 10.03 -15.73 -32.89
N ASP A 517 10.70 -15.50 -31.76
CA ASP A 517 10.49 -16.23 -30.51
C ASP A 517 9.10 -15.95 -29.88
N ILE A 518 8.63 -14.69 -29.87
CA ILE A 518 7.29 -14.31 -29.39
C ILE A 518 6.17 -14.85 -30.30
N GLY A 519 6.45 -14.95 -31.60
CA GLY A 519 5.49 -15.24 -32.65
C GLY A 519 5.03 -13.96 -33.37
N GLU A 520 5.22 -13.95 -34.69
CA GLU A 520 4.99 -12.79 -35.56
C GLU A 520 3.56 -12.22 -35.43
N LYS A 521 2.55 -13.10 -35.40
CA LYS A 521 1.14 -12.69 -35.24
C LYS A 521 0.85 -12.01 -33.90
N ASN A 522 1.43 -12.50 -32.81
CA ASN A 522 1.26 -11.89 -31.49
C ASN A 522 1.81 -10.46 -31.48
N VAL A 523 2.96 -10.25 -32.13
CA VAL A 523 3.58 -8.93 -32.27
C VAL A 523 2.76 -8.04 -33.22
N ALA A 524 2.23 -8.57 -34.31
CA ALA A 524 1.34 -7.85 -35.21
C ALA A 524 0.08 -7.35 -34.48
N ASP A 525 -0.54 -8.20 -33.67
CA ASP A 525 -1.70 -7.83 -32.84
C ASP A 525 -1.35 -6.76 -31.80
N ALA A 526 -0.17 -6.86 -31.17
CA ALA A 526 0.30 -5.87 -30.21
C ALA A 526 0.51 -4.49 -30.86
N ILE A 527 1.16 -4.44 -32.03
CA ILE A 527 1.36 -3.19 -32.79
C ILE A 527 0.02 -2.62 -33.25
N SER A 528 -0.90 -3.47 -33.72
CA SER A 528 -2.21 -3.05 -34.24
C SER A 528 -3.07 -2.27 -33.24
N ARG A 529 -2.86 -2.49 -31.93
CA ARG A 529 -3.55 -1.74 -30.87
C ARG A 529 -3.15 -0.26 -30.78
N TYR A 530 -2.05 0.15 -31.43
CA TYR A 530 -1.50 1.50 -31.37
C TYR A 530 -1.71 2.32 -32.66
N ILE A 531 -2.26 1.74 -33.74
CA ILE A 531 -2.23 2.34 -35.10
C ILE A 531 -3.58 2.51 -35.79
#